data_AF-A0A1B6KKF0-F1
#
_entry.id   AF-A0A1B6KKF0-F1
#
_cell.length_a   1.000
_cell.length_b   1.000
_cell.length_c   1.000
_cell.angle_alpha   90.00
_cell.angle_beta   90.00
_cell.angle_gamma   90.00
#
_symmetry.space_group_name_H-M   'P 1'
#
loop_
_entity.id
_entity.type
_entity.pdbx_description
1 polymer ?
#
loop_
_entity_poly.entity_id
_entity_poly.type
_entity_poly.pdbx_seq_one_letter_code
_entity_poly.pdbx_strand_id
1 'polypeptide(L)'
;VYPSTSCPSSVPCPVIVRVNRLFRLPRMLEFFDRTETRTGYPNSFRICKVVFAILVLIHWNACFYFAISYAIGFGTDNWVYNLSGAKNSTLSRQYIYSFYWSTLTLTTIGETPQPENDVEYLFVVVDFLAGVLIFATIVGNIGSMISNMNVARVEFQNKMDGVKQYMSFRRVSKELEAKVIRWFAYTWANKQAIDEDRVLAALPDKLKAEIAIHVHLDTLKQVRIFQDC
;
A
#
# COMPACT_ATOMS: atom_id res chain seq x y z
N VAL A 1 -14.71 51.15 18.16
CA VAL A 1 -14.00 50.05 18.87
C VAL A 1 -14.82 48.79 18.64
N TYR A 2 -14.15 47.75 18.12
CA TYR A 2 -14.63 46.55 17.44
C TYR A 2 -15.98 45.95 17.89
N PRO A 3 -16.88 45.57 16.96
CA PRO A 3 -18.08 44.83 17.29
C PRO A 3 -17.75 43.35 17.57
N SER A 4 -18.51 42.81 18.49
CA SER A 4 -18.56 41.43 18.99
C SER A 4 -18.60 40.37 17.88
N THR A 5 -17.51 39.61 17.73
CA THR A 5 -17.48 38.35 16.99
C THR A 5 -18.19 37.26 17.79
N SER A 6 -19.51 37.29 17.79
CA SER A 6 -20.33 36.13 18.13
C SER A 6 -20.31 35.19 16.92
N CYS A 7 -19.48 34.15 16.98
CA CYS A 7 -19.55 33.04 16.01
C CYS A 7 -20.86 32.28 16.26
N PRO A 8 -21.80 32.21 15.30
CA PRO A 8 -22.98 31.37 15.46
C PRO A 8 -22.54 29.90 15.52
N SER A 9 -23.07 29.21 16.53
CA SER A 9 -22.88 27.81 16.91
C SER A 9 -23.49 26.81 15.91
N SER A 10 -23.27 27.01 14.62
CA SER A 10 -23.75 26.11 13.58
C SER A 10 -22.65 25.92 12.55
N VAL A 11 -22.18 24.68 12.45
CA VAL A 11 -21.35 24.24 11.31
C VAL A 11 -21.94 24.82 10.03
N PRO A 12 -21.16 25.49 9.17
CA PRO A 12 -21.73 26.07 7.97
C PRO A 12 -22.32 24.93 7.13
N CYS A 13 -23.65 24.88 7.02
CA CYS A 13 -24.39 24.01 6.10
C CYS A 13 -23.77 23.90 4.69
N PRO A 14 -23.10 24.94 4.12
CA PRO A 14 -22.38 24.80 2.84
C PRO A 14 -21.28 23.73 2.80
N VAL A 15 -20.65 23.39 3.94
CA VAL A 15 -19.56 22.41 4.02
C VAL A 15 -20.10 20.99 3.89
N ILE A 16 -21.21 20.68 4.55
CA ILE A 16 -21.86 19.36 4.52
C ILE A 16 -22.42 19.08 3.12
N VAL A 17 -23.00 20.07 2.44
CA VAL A 17 -23.53 19.89 1.07
C VAL A 17 -22.40 19.63 0.05
N ARG A 18 -21.15 20.04 0.34
CA ARG A 18 -19.98 19.75 -0.51
C ARG A 18 -19.44 18.32 -0.35
N VAL A 19 -19.89 17.55 0.65
CA VAL A 19 -19.60 16.11 0.78
C VAL A 19 -20.13 15.34 -0.44
N ASN A 20 -21.12 15.87 -1.15
CA ASN A 20 -21.61 15.34 -2.43
C ASN A 20 -20.48 15.19 -3.49
N ARG A 21 -19.33 15.86 -3.34
CA ARG A 21 -18.16 15.64 -4.21
C ARG A 21 -17.50 14.27 -4.02
N LEU A 22 -17.70 13.60 -2.89
CA LEU A 22 -17.18 12.25 -2.65
C LEU A 22 -17.88 11.16 -3.46
N PHE A 23 -19.09 11.41 -3.98
CA PHE A 23 -19.70 10.48 -4.95
C PHE A 23 -18.89 10.37 -6.25
N ARG A 24 -17.82 11.14 -6.43
CA ARG A 24 -16.84 10.98 -7.52
C ARG A 24 -15.70 10.01 -7.21
N LEU A 25 -15.64 9.42 -6.01
CA LEU A 25 -14.74 8.32 -5.66
C LEU A 25 -14.65 7.19 -6.71
N PRO A 26 -15.76 6.68 -7.30
CA PRO A 26 -15.69 5.63 -8.32
C PRO A 26 -14.86 6.04 -9.55
N ARG A 27 -14.90 7.32 -9.95
CA ARG A 27 -14.08 7.81 -11.07
C ARG A 27 -12.58 7.85 -10.72
N MET A 28 -12.25 8.11 -9.45
CA MET A 28 -10.87 8.05 -8.97
C MET A 28 -10.36 6.61 -8.92
N LEU A 29 -11.20 5.65 -8.50
CA LEU A 29 -10.86 4.23 -8.52
C LEU A 29 -10.60 3.73 -9.96
N GLU A 30 -11.45 4.12 -10.90
CA GLU A 30 -11.27 3.82 -12.33
C GLU A 30 -9.94 4.38 -12.89
N PHE A 31 -9.56 5.58 -12.46
CA PHE A 31 -8.27 6.17 -12.82
C PHE A 31 -7.09 5.36 -12.23
N PHE A 32 -7.17 4.95 -10.97
CA PHE A 32 -6.14 4.14 -10.35
C PHE A 32 -5.99 2.78 -11.03
N ASP A 33 -7.08 2.12 -11.38
CA ASP A 33 -7.03 0.81 -12.05
C ASP A 33 -6.46 0.92 -13.46
N ARG A 34 -6.83 1.96 -14.21
CA ARG A 34 -6.21 2.26 -15.52
C ARG A 34 -4.72 2.56 -15.40
N THR A 35 -4.31 3.28 -14.36
CA THR A 35 -2.90 3.62 -14.15
C THR A 35 -2.10 2.38 -13.74
N GLU A 36 -2.69 1.49 -12.95
CA GLU A 36 -2.08 0.23 -12.54
C GLU A 36 -1.75 -0.69 -13.73
N THR A 37 -2.65 -0.77 -14.71
CA THR A 37 -2.42 -1.58 -15.93
C THR A 37 -1.40 -0.97 -16.91
N ARG A 38 -1.15 0.34 -16.81
CA ARG A 38 -0.26 1.07 -17.74
C ARG A 38 1.14 1.32 -17.20
N THR A 39 1.37 1.10 -15.90
CA THR A 39 2.69 1.31 -15.30
C THR A 39 3.63 0.13 -15.57
N GLY A 40 4.91 0.42 -15.83
CA GLY A 40 5.96 -0.59 -15.92
C GLY A 40 6.31 -1.26 -14.59
N TYR A 41 5.81 -0.72 -13.46
CA TYR A 41 6.06 -1.22 -12.10
C TYR A 41 4.73 -1.38 -11.33
N PRO A 42 3.89 -2.37 -11.67
CA PRO A 42 2.55 -2.53 -11.09
C PRO A 42 2.58 -2.74 -9.57
N ASN A 43 3.56 -3.50 -9.09
CA ASN A 43 3.68 -3.81 -7.66
C ASN A 43 4.02 -2.58 -6.80
N SER A 44 4.94 -1.73 -7.25
CA SER A 44 5.27 -0.48 -6.55
C SER A 44 4.08 0.48 -6.54
N PHE A 45 3.35 0.57 -7.66
CA PHE A 45 2.16 1.41 -7.75
C PHE A 45 1.04 0.94 -6.80
N ARG A 46 0.84 -0.38 -6.67
CA ARG A 46 -0.09 -0.96 -5.69
C ARG A 46 0.24 -0.55 -4.26
N ILE A 47 1.51 -0.62 -3.86
CA ILE A 47 1.95 -0.20 -2.52
C ILE A 47 1.68 1.30 -2.33
N CYS A 48 2.05 2.14 -3.29
CA CYS A 48 1.79 3.59 -3.24
C CYS A 48 0.29 3.92 -3.12
N LYS A 49 -0.58 3.22 -3.87
CA LYS A 49 -2.05 3.36 -3.81
C LYS A 49 -2.56 3.11 -2.39
N VAL A 50 -2.04 2.07 -1.73
CA VAL A 50 -2.45 1.74 -0.36
C VAL A 50 -1.91 2.75 0.66
N VAL A 51 -0.64 3.16 0.57
CA VAL A 51 -0.08 4.20 1.46
C VAL A 51 -0.88 5.49 1.35
N PHE A 52 -1.24 5.88 0.12
CA PHE A 52 -2.10 7.04 -0.10
C PHE A 52 -3.49 6.86 0.54
N ALA A 53 -4.10 5.68 0.43
CA ALA A 53 -5.37 5.39 1.07
C ALA A 53 -5.29 5.52 2.61
N ILE A 54 -4.22 5.05 3.25
CA ILE A 54 -3.99 5.21 4.70
C ILE A 54 -3.90 6.69 5.07
N LEU A 55 -3.13 7.49 4.32
CA LEU A 55 -3.00 8.93 4.58
C LEU A 55 -4.34 9.67 4.45
N VAL A 56 -5.17 9.31 3.47
CA VAL A 56 -6.51 9.89 3.31
C VAL A 56 -7.42 9.52 4.49
N LEU A 57 -7.36 8.27 4.97
CA LEU A 57 -8.13 7.84 6.14
C LEU A 57 -7.74 8.61 7.41
N ILE A 58 -6.43 8.76 7.66
CA ILE A 58 -5.93 9.54 8.80
C ILE A 58 -6.34 11.01 8.66
N HIS A 59 -6.23 11.60 7.47
CA HIS A 59 -6.69 12.98 7.24
C HIS A 59 -8.19 13.15 7.56
N TRP A 60 -9.01 12.21 7.11
CA TRP A 60 -10.45 12.23 7.34
C TRP A 60 -10.82 12.11 8.81
N ASN A 61 -10.21 11.15 9.50
CA ASN A 61 -10.42 10.97 10.92
C ASN A 61 -9.93 12.18 11.73
N ALA A 62 -8.78 12.76 11.38
CA ALA A 62 -8.30 14.01 11.97
C ALA A 62 -9.29 15.18 11.78
N CYS A 63 -9.88 15.31 10.58
CA CYS A 63 -10.91 16.30 10.31
C CYS A 63 -12.20 16.04 11.10
N PHE A 64 -12.62 14.79 11.28
CA PHE A 64 -13.78 14.44 12.12
C PHE A 64 -13.54 14.75 13.59
N TYR A 65 -12.38 14.38 14.12
CA TYR A 65 -11.97 14.72 15.49
C TYR A 65 -12.02 16.24 15.73
N PHE A 66 -11.44 17.03 14.81
CA PHE A 66 -11.46 18.49 14.90
C PHE A 66 -12.88 19.06 14.79
N ALA A 67 -13.74 18.49 13.93
CA ALA A 67 -15.13 18.92 13.79
C ALA A 67 -15.97 18.62 15.04
N ILE A 68 -15.75 17.48 15.70
CA ILE A 68 -16.39 17.13 16.98
C ILE A 68 -15.89 18.04 18.09
N SER A 69 -14.57 18.27 18.16
CA SER A 69 -13.96 19.24 19.06
C SER A 69 -14.58 20.65 18.93
N TYR A 70 -14.87 21.07 17.69
CA TYR A 70 -15.57 22.33 17.42
C TYR A 70 -17.04 22.31 17.88
N ALA A 71 -17.74 21.19 17.69
CA ALA A 71 -19.15 21.05 18.04
C ALA A 71 -19.38 21.01 19.56
N ILE A 72 -18.50 20.36 20.32
CA ILE A 72 -18.54 20.33 21.80
C ILE A 72 -18.07 21.67 22.37
N GLY A 73 -17.06 22.27 21.73
CA GLY A 73 -16.47 23.55 22.12
C GLY A 73 -15.03 23.37 22.58
N PHE A 74 -14.11 24.12 21.98
CA PHE A 74 -12.69 23.97 22.23
C PHE A 74 -12.29 24.24 23.68
N GLY A 75 -11.45 23.36 24.25
CA GLY A 75 -10.90 23.50 25.60
C GLY A 75 -11.93 23.37 26.74
N THR A 76 -13.06 22.73 26.47
CA THR A 76 -14.08 22.39 27.47
C THR A 76 -13.60 21.30 28.43
N ASP A 77 -12.82 20.35 27.92
CA ASP A 77 -12.19 19.24 28.66
C ASP A 77 -10.76 18.97 28.15
N ASN A 78 -10.12 17.91 28.66
CA ASN A 78 -8.76 17.52 28.27
C ASN A 78 -8.70 16.69 26.97
N TRP A 79 -9.85 16.18 26.49
CA TRP A 79 -9.93 15.38 25.27
C TRP A 79 -10.02 16.25 24.03
N VAL A 80 -10.87 17.27 24.08
CA VAL A 80 -11.09 18.24 23.01
C VAL A 80 -9.85 19.09 22.77
N TYR A 81 -9.62 19.48 21.51
CA TYR A 81 -8.51 20.39 21.18
C TYR A 81 -8.56 21.70 21.98
N ASN A 82 -7.50 21.99 22.73
CA ASN A 82 -7.41 23.18 23.56
C ASN A 82 -6.75 24.37 22.82
N LEU A 83 -7.51 25.46 22.66
CA LEU A 83 -7.04 26.73 22.08
C LEU A 83 -6.31 27.65 23.07
N SER A 84 -6.18 27.24 24.34
CA SER A 84 -5.54 28.04 25.39
C SER A 84 -4.04 28.15 25.13
N GLY A 85 -3.63 29.26 24.50
CA GLY A 85 -2.24 29.61 24.23
C GLY A 85 -2.02 30.14 22.81
N ALA A 86 -1.22 31.20 22.68
CA ALA A 86 -0.96 31.88 21.39
C ALA A 86 -0.36 30.98 20.30
N LYS A 87 0.26 29.84 20.66
CA LYS A 87 0.79 28.84 19.70
C LYS A 87 -0.27 27.85 19.21
N ASN A 88 -1.32 27.59 20.02
CA ASN A 88 -2.37 26.62 19.71
C ASN A 88 -3.49 27.20 18.82
N SER A 89 -3.51 28.52 18.60
CA SER A 89 -4.46 29.18 17.69
C SER A 89 -4.08 29.09 16.21
N THR A 90 -2.85 28.64 15.89
CA THR A 90 -2.42 28.52 14.49
C THR A 90 -3.05 27.31 13.79
N LEU A 91 -3.52 27.50 12.55
CA LEU A 91 -4.15 26.42 11.76
C LEU A 91 -3.20 25.23 11.55
N SER A 92 -1.90 25.48 11.37
CA SER A 92 -0.90 24.43 11.23
C SER A 92 -0.79 23.57 12.49
N ARG A 93 -0.80 24.18 13.68
CA ARG A 93 -0.76 23.45 14.95
C ARG A 93 -2.02 22.63 15.19
N GLN A 94 -3.19 23.20 14.86
CA GLN A 94 -4.48 22.50 14.94
C GLN A 94 -4.50 21.25 14.06
N TYR A 95 -4.09 21.41 12.80
CA TYR A 95 -4.06 20.31 11.85
C TYR A 95 -3.04 19.24 12.24
N ILE A 96 -1.79 19.62 12.58
CA ILE A 96 -0.73 18.67 12.94
C ILE A 96 -1.10 17.88 14.20
N TYR A 97 -1.68 18.53 15.21
CA TYR A 97 -2.12 17.83 16.41
C TYR A 97 -3.28 16.88 16.13
N SER A 98 -4.29 17.31 15.37
CA SER A 98 -5.43 16.46 15.01
C SER A 98 -4.99 15.26 14.17
N PHE A 99 -4.01 15.45 13.28
CA PHE A 99 -3.39 14.39 12.50
C PHE A 99 -2.58 13.42 13.36
N TYR A 100 -1.86 13.94 14.36
CA TYR A 100 -1.14 13.13 15.35
C TYR A 100 -2.11 12.27 16.19
N TRP A 101 -3.16 12.88 16.74
CA TRP A 101 -4.22 12.18 17.48
C TRP A 101 -4.83 11.07 16.62
N SER A 102 -5.24 11.41 15.39
CA SER A 102 -5.82 10.46 14.44
C SER A 102 -4.89 9.30 14.11
N THR A 103 -3.60 9.58 13.92
CA THR A 103 -2.60 8.54 13.65
C THR A 103 -2.51 7.56 14.82
N LEU A 104 -2.44 8.04 16.06
CA LEU A 104 -2.36 7.18 17.25
C LEU A 104 -3.61 6.31 17.44
N THR A 105 -4.79 6.89 17.22
CA THR A 105 -6.07 6.18 17.35
C THR A 105 -6.21 5.10 16.28
N LEU A 106 -5.99 5.44 15.00
CA LEU A 106 -6.14 4.49 13.89
C LEU A 106 -5.04 3.42 13.85
N THR A 107 -3.84 3.72 14.34
CA THR A 107 -2.76 2.72 14.47
C THR A 107 -2.81 1.92 15.76
N THR A 108 -3.86 2.11 16.58
CA THR A 108 -4.09 1.38 17.83
C THR A 108 -2.99 1.52 18.89
N ILE A 109 -2.17 2.58 18.81
CA ILE A 109 -1.15 2.89 19.81
C ILE A 109 -1.80 3.45 21.08
N GLY A 110 -2.85 4.26 20.94
CA GLY A 110 -3.78 4.58 22.03
C GLY A 110 -3.28 5.56 23.10
N GLU A 111 -2.14 6.23 22.93
CA GLU A 111 -1.65 7.27 23.86
C GLU A 111 -2.38 8.61 23.68
N THR A 112 -3.70 8.59 23.72
CA THR A 112 -4.55 9.80 23.60
C THR A 112 -5.20 10.13 24.94
N PRO A 113 -5.54 11.41 25.20
CA PRO A 113 -6.31 11.78 26.38
C PRO A 113 -7.60 10.97 26.46
N GLN A 114 -8.06 10.69 27.68
CA GLN A 114 -9.30 9.92 27.88
C GLN A 114 -10.50 10.82 27.56
N PRO A 115 -11.51 10.32 26.83
CA PRO A 115 -12.77 11.03 26.65
C PRO A 115 -13.45 11.26 28.00
N GLU A 116 -14.12 12.40 28.16
CA GLU A 116 -14.81 12.79 29.40
C GLU A 116 -16.33 12.79 29.23
N ASN A 117 -16.84 12.97 28.01
CA ASN A 117 -18.28 12.99 27.70
C ASN A 117 -18.79 11.70 27.03
N ASP A 118 -20.06 11.34 27.26
CA ASP A 118 -20.70 10.15 26.65
C ASP A 118 -20.62 10.14 25.11
N VAL A 119 -20.75 11.31 24.48
CA VAL A 119 -20.66 11.47 23.02
C VAL A 119 -19.23 11.19 22.53
N GLU A 120 -18.22 11.57 23.30
CA GLU A 120 -16.81 11.32 22.99
C GLU A 120 -16.49 9.83 23.14
N TYR A 121 -16.97 9.20 24.22
CA TYR A 121 -16.85 7.75 24.40
C TYR A 121 -17.46 6.99 23.22
N LEU A 122 -18.68 7.36 22.80
CA LEU A 122 -19.32 6.70 21.66
C LEU A 122 -18.52 6.89 20.37
N PHE A 123 -18.03 8.11 20.11
CA PHE A 123 -17.19 8.40 18.95
C PHE A 123 -15.90 7.58 18.96
N VAL A 124 -15.18 7.58 20.08
CA VAL A 124 -13.91 6.86 20.24
C VAL A 124 -14.12 5.36 20.09
N VAL A 125 -15.17 4.77 20.66
CA VAL A 125 -15.48 3.33 20.52
C VAL A 125 -15.77 2.96 19.06
N VAL A 126 -16.61 3.74 18.37
CA VAL A 126 -16.92 3.51 16.95
C VAL A 126 -15.66 3.66 16.10
N ASP A 127 -14.84 4.67 16.38
CA ASP A 127 -13.61 4.93 15.64
C ASP A 127 -12.55 3.84 15.85
N PHE A 128 -12.37 3.35 17.08
CA PHE A 128 -11.49 2.23 17.36
C PHE A 128 -11.94 0.95 16.64
N LEU A 129 -13.24 0.62 16.69
CA LEU A 129 -13.77 -0.57 16.02
C LEU A 129 -13.59 -0.49 14.50
N ALA A 130 -13.93 0.65 13.90
CA ALA A 130 -13.73 0.88 12.47
C ALA A 130 -12.25 0.88 12.10
N GLY A 131 -11.41 1.57 12.89
CA GLY A 131 -9.98 1.69 12.70
C GLY A 131 -9.27 0.34 12.70
N VAL A 132 -9.52 -0.50 13.71
CA VAL A 132 -8.93 -1.85 13.80
C VAL A 132 -9.30 -2.70 12.58
N LEU A 133 -10.57 -2.73 12.18
CA LEU A 133 -11.04 -3.54 11.04
C LEU A 133 -10.45 -3.06 9.71
N ILE A 134 -10.47 -1.75 9.46
CA ILE A 134 -9.94 -1.16 8.23
C ILE A 134 -8.42 -1.34 8.17
N PHE A 135 -7.72 -1.02 9.25
CA PHE A 135 -6.26 -1.13 9.32
C PHE A 135 -5.78 -2.58 9.15
N ALA A 136 -6.41 -3.54 9.85
CA ALA A 136 -6.08 -4.96 9.71
C ALA A 136 -6.29 -5.46 8.28
N THR A 137 -7.40 -5.06 7.63
CA THR A 137 -7.68 -5.44 6.24
C THR A 137 -6.64 -4.87 5.29
N ILE A 138 -6.29 -3.59 5.44
CA ILE A 138 -5.31 -2.92 4.60
C ILE A 138 -3.93 -3.56 4.76
N VAL A 139 -3.45 -3.72 5.99
CA VAL A 139 -2.13 -4.31 6.27
C VAL A 139 -2.05 -5.76 5.81
N GLY A 140 -3.12 -6.55 6.01
CA GLY A 140 -3.21 -7.92 5.49
C GLY A 140 -3.09 -7.98 3.96
N ASN A 141 -3.76 -7.07 3.26
CA ASN A 141 -3.66 -6.96 1.80
C ASN A 141 -2.24 -6.57 1.34
N ILE A 142 -1.58 -5.62 2.02
CA ILE A 142 -0.17 -5.28 1.73
C ILE A 142 0.73 -6.50 1.92
N GLY A 143 0.56 -7.24 3.02
CA GLY A 143 1.34 -8.44 3.30
C GLY A 143 1.19 -9.49 2.20
N SER A 144 -0.04 -9.73 1.74
CA SER A 144 -0.32 -10.61 0.59
C SER A 144 0.35 -10.11 -0.69
N MET A 145 0.30 -8.81 -0.99
CA MET A 145 0.97 -8.24 -2.16
C MET A 145 2.49 -8.42 -2.11
N ILE A 146 3.13 -8.15 -0.96
CA ILE A 146 4.58 -8.33 -0.77
C ILE A 146 4.97 -9.80 -0.91
N SER A 147 4.15 -10.71 -0.37
CA SER A 147 4.36 -12.15 -0.53
C SER A 147 4.31 -12.53 -2.01
N ASN A 148 3.26 -12.11 -2.73
CA ASN A 148 3.08 -12.37 -4.16
C ASN A 148 4.24 -11.84 -5.03
N MET A 149 4.78 -10.66 -4.72
CA MET A 149 5.95 -10.10 -5.39
C MET A 149 7.20 -11.00 -5.27
N ASN A 150 7.34 -11.67 -4.13
CA ASN A 150 8.52 -12.47 -3.83
C ASN A 150 8.34 -13.96 -4.17
N VAL A 151 7.18 -14.39 -4.70
CA VAL A 151 6.89 -15.81 -4.97
C VAL A 151 7.97 -16.48 -5.81
N ALA A 152 8.38 -15.88 -6.93
CA ALA A 152 9.40 -16.48 -7.81
C ALA A 152 10.75 -16.66 -7.11
N ARG A 153 11.13 -15.69 -6.28
CA ARG A 153 12.36 -15.76 -5.47
C ARG A 153 12.27 -16.83 -4.39
N VAL A 154 11.14 -16.90 -3.69
CA VAL A 154 10.89 -17.91 -2.65
C VAL A 154 10.87 -19.32 -3.27
N GLU A 155 10.23 -19.50 -4.42
CA GLU A 155 10.19 -20.79 -5.12
C GLU A 155 11.59 -21.25 -5.55
N PHE A 156 12.40 -20.33 -6.11
CA PHE A 156 13.77 -20.62 -6.48
C PHE A 156 14.63 -20.99 -5.26
N GLN A 157 14.49 -20.23 -4.17
CA GLN A 157 15.18 -20.49 -2.91
C GLN A 157 14.79 -21.86 -2.34
N ASN A 158 13.51 -22.21 -2.34
CA ASN A 158 13.02 -23.53 -1.91
C ASN A 158 13.62 -24.68 -2.73
N LYS A 159 13.74 -24.52 -4.06
CA LYS A 159 14.41 -25.50 -4.94
C LYS A 159 15.88 -25.65 -4.56
N MET A 160 16.59 -24.53 -4.37
CA MET A 160 18.01 -24.56 -3.98
C MET A 160 18.21 -25.23 -2.62
N ASP A 161 17.36 -24.93 -1.63
CA ASP A 161 17.46 -25.48 -0.29
C ASP A 161 17.13 -26.99 -0.26
N GLY A 162 16.17 -27.45 -1.08
CA GLY A 162 15.92 -28.89 -1.29
C GLY A 162 17.13 -29.62 -1.89
N VAL A 163 17.81 -29.02 -2.86
CA VAL A 163 19.03 -29.60 -3.46
C VAL A 163 20.18 -29.66 -2.45
N LYS A 164 20.37 -28.61 -1.63
CA LYS A 164 21.36 -28.62 -0.53
C LYS A 164 21.07 -29.72 0.47
N GLN A 165 19.80 -29.88 0.88
CA GLN A 165 19.39 -30.92 1.81
C GLN A 165 19.68 -32.31 1.25
N TYR A 166 19.39 -32.55 -0.03
CA TYR A 166 19.71 -33.81 -0.71
C TYR A 166 21.22 -34.11 -0.73
N MET A 167 22.05 -33.12 -1.07
CA MET A 167 23.51 -33.28 -1.11
C MET A 167 24.10 -33.55 0.28
N SER A 168 23.57 -32.88 1.31
CA SER A 168 23.94 -33.13 2.71
C SER A 168 23.61 -34.56 3.13
N PHE A 169 22.39 -35.03 2.84
CA PHE A 169 21.96 -36.39 3.17
C PHE A 169 22.82 -37.47 2.49
N ARG A 170 23.18 -37.26 1.23
CA ARG A 170 24.03 -38.19 0.45
C ARG A 170 25.54 -38.01 0.69
N ARG A 171 25.95 -37.08 1.57
CA ARG A 171 27.37 -36.78 1.88
C ARG A 171 28.19 -36.50 0.62
N VAL A 172 27.64 -35.68 -0.28
CA VAL A 172 28.33 -35.24 -1.50
C VAL A 172 29.58 -34.41 -1.12
N SER A 173 30.63 -34.46 -1.94
CA SER A 173 31.84 -33.67 -1.72
C SER A 173 31.54 -32.17 -1.71
N LYS A 174 32.25 -31.42 -0.85
CA LYS A 174 32.06 -29.96 -0.72
C LYS A 174 32.36 -29.20 -2.01
N GLU A 175 33.27 -29.73 -2.82
CA GLU A 175 33.59 -29.21 -4.15
C GLU A 175 32.41 -29.30 -5.11
N LEU A 176 31.71 -30.44 -5.14
CA LEU A 176 30.55 -30.63 -6.00
C LEU A 176 29.35 -29.81 -5.49
N GLU A 177 29.14 -29.76 -4.17
CA GLU A 177 28.14 -28.89 -3.55
C GLU A 177 28.33 -27.42 -3.94
N ALA A 178 29.57 -26.91 -3.85
CA ALA A 178 29.89 -25.53 -4.25
C ALA A 178 29.65 -25.28 -5.75
N LYS A 179 29.98 -26.25 -6.61
CA LYS A 179 29.73 -26.17 -8.06
C LYS A 179 28.23 -26.07 -8.36
N VAL A 180 27.40 -26.88 -7.69
CA VAL A 180 25.95 -26.85 -7.84
C VAL A 180 25.37 -25.52 -7.37
N ILE A 181 25.76 -25.03 -6.18
CA ILE A 181 25.29 -23.74 -5.66
C ILE A 181 25.68 -22.59 -6.60
N ARG A 182 26.90 -22.60 -7.14
CA ARG A 182 27.36 -21.58 -8.10
C ARG A 182 26.56 -21.62 -9.39
N TRP A 183 26.20 -22.80 -9.88
CA TRP A 183 25.33 -22.95 -11.06
C TRP A 183 23.90 -22.43 -10.79
N PHE A 184 23.33 -22.68 -9.61
CA PHE A 184 22.05 -22.10 -9.20
C PHE A 184 22.14 -20.57 -9.16
N ALA A 185 23.16 -20.01 -8.50
CA ALA A 185 23.36 -18.56 -8.43
C ALA A 185 23.50 -17.92 -9.83
N TYR A 186 24.26 -18.55 -10.72
CA TYR A 186 24.38 -18.12 -12.12
C TYR A 186 23.04 -18.15 -12.86
N THR A 187 22.27 -19.24 -12.69
CA THR A 187 20.96 -19.41 -13.33
C THR A 187 19.96 -18.36 -12.85
N TRP A 188 19.96 -18.03 -11.56
CA TRP A 188 19.13 -16.95 -11.00
C TRP A 188 19.51 -15.58 -11.57
N ALA A 189 20.82 -15.27 -11.62
CA ALA A 189 21.31 -13.98 -12.11
C ALA A 189 21.05 -13.75 -13.61
N ASN A 190 21.15 -14.80 -14.43
CA ASN A 190 21.07 -14.66 -15.90
C ASN A 190 19.71 -15.00 -16.51
N LYS A 191 18.91 -15.87 -15.89
CA LYS A 191 17.59 -16.28 -16.43
C LYS A 191 16.40 -15.81 -15.59
N GLN A 192 16.66 -15.13 -14.47
CA GLN A 192 15.66 -14.56 -13.57
C GLN A 192 14.46 -15.48 -13.29
N ALA A 193 14.67 -16.81 -13.20
CA ALA A 193 13.60 -17.80 -13.00
C ALA A 193 12.32 -17.57 -13.85
N ILE A 194 12.45 -16.96 -15.04
CA ILE A 194 11.31 -16.80 -15.93
C ILE A 194 11.12 -18.15 -16.61
N ASP A 195 10.05 -18.82 -16.22
CA ASP A 195 9.56 -20.02 -16.88
C ASP A 195 8.97 -19.61 -18.24
N GLU A 196 9.86 -19.49 -19.25
CA GLU A 196 9.51 -19.05 -20.61
C GLU A 196 8.37 -19.89 -21.18
N ASP A 197 8.37 -21.20 -20.94
CA ASP A 197 7.31 -22.11 -21.38
C ASP A 197 5.96 -21.74 -20.76
N ARG A 198 5.94 -21.43 -19.45
CA ARG A 198 4.71 -21.02 -18.76
C ARG A 198 4.21 -19.65 -19.22
N VAL A 199 5.11 -18.72 -19.50
CA VAL A 199 4.75 -17.37 -20.00
C VAL A 199 4.20 -17.48 -21.43
N LEU A 200 4.85 -18.25 -22.29
CA LEU A 200 4.44 -18.45 -23.67
C LEU A 200 3.14 -19.25 -23.74
N ALA A 201 2.89 -20.21 -22.85
CA ALA A 201 1.66 -20.99 -22.82
C ALA A 201 0.38 -20.15 -22.66
N ALA A 202 0.46 -18.97 -22.05
CA ALA A 202 -0.67 -18.05 -21.89
C ALA A 202 -1.02 -17.29 -23.19
N LEU A 203 -0.16 -17.34 -24.21
CA LEU A 203 -0.34 -16.62 -25.47
C LEU A 203 -0.98 -17.53 -26.55
N PRO A 204 -1.80 -16.96 -27.46
CA PRO A 204 -2.23 -17.66 -28.67
C PRO A 204 -1.04 -18.05 -29.56
N ASP A 205 -1.16 -19.18 -30.27
CA ASP A 205 -0.05 -19.74 -31.06
C ASP A 205 0.48 -18.80 -32.15
N LYS A 206 -0.38 -17.92 -32.70
CA LYS A 206 0.04 -16.88 -33.64
C LYS A 206 1.04 -15.89 -33.02
N LEU A 207 0.78 -15.42 -31.79
CA LEU A 207 1.67 -14.49 -31.09
C LEU A 207 2.95 -15.18 -30.61
N LYS A 208 2.87 -16.46 -30.21
CA LYS A 208 4.07 -17.26 -29.91
C LYS A 208 5.00 -17.34 -31.12
N ALA A 209 4.46 -17.64 -32.30
CA ALA A 209 5.24 -17.73 -33.54
C ALA A 209 5.88 -16.39 -33.91
N GLU A 210 5.14 -15.29 -33.79
CA GLU A 210 5.67 -13.93 -34.08
C GLU A 210 6.81 -13.55 -33.13
N ILE A 211 6.68 -13.82 -31.83
CA ILE A 211 7.75 -13.59 -30.84
C ILE A 211 8.96 -14.48 -31.14
N ALA A 212 8.75 -15.77 -31.42
CA ALA A 212 9.83 -16.71 -31.71
C ALA A 212 10.62 -16.32 -32.97
N ILE A 213 9.94 -15.87 -34.03
CA ILE A 213 10.59 -15.34 -35.22
C ILE A 213 11.40 -14.09 -34.86
N HIS A 214 10.84 -13.13 -34.14
CA HIS A 214 11.55 -11.90 -33.79
C HIS A 214 12.79 -12.14 -32.90
N VAL A 215 12.76 -13.14 -32.01
CA VAL A 215 13.88 -13.45 -31.10
C VAL A 215 14.96 -14.29 -31.79
N HIS A 216 14.59 -15.24 -32.66
CA HIS A 216 15.53 -16.25 -33.18
C HIS A 216 15.92 -16.08 -34.65
N LEU A 217 15.19 -15.29 -35.45
CA LEU A 217 15.40 -15.21 -36.90
C LEU A 217 16.79 -14.67 -37.27
N ASP A 218 17.28 -13.64 -36.58
CA ASP A 218 18.60 -13.06 -36.88
C ASP A 218 19.74 -14.02 -36.53
N THR A 219 19.60 -14.79 -35.46
CA THR A 219 20.56 -15.84 -35.11
C THR A 219 20.51 -17.00 -36.11
N LEU A 220 19.31 -17.42 -36.53
CA LEU A 220 19.13 -18.51 -37.49
C LEU A 220 19.73 -18.17 -38.86
N LYS A 221 19.58 -16.94 -39.35
CA LYS A 221 20.17 -16.47 -40.61
C LYS A 221 21.70 -16.50 -40.64
N GLN A 222 22.35 -16.41 -39.47
CA GLN A 222 23.81 -16.45 -39.36
C GLN A 222 24.37 -17.89 -39.41
N VAL A 223 23.51 -18.90 -39.27
CA VAL A 223 23.92 -20.30 -39.31
C VAL A 223 24.04 -20.74 -40.77
N ARG A 224 25.24 -21.18 -41.17
CA ARG A 224 25.58 -21.58 -42.55
C ARG A 224 24.67 -22.66 -43.15
N ILE A 225 24.06 -23.49 -42.33
CA ILE A 225 23.14 -24.56 -42.77
C ILE A 225 21.83 -24.00 -43.34
N PHE A 226 21.43 -22.79 -42.94
CA PHE A 226 20.16 -22.16 -43.34
C PHE A 226 20.35 -20.96 -44.27
N GLN A 227 21.53 -20.77 -44.88
CA GLN A 227 21.79 -19.63 -45.77
C GLN A 227 21.11 -19.74 -47.14
N ASP A 228 20.75 -20.96 -47.56
CA ASP A 228 20.14 -21.25 -48.86
C ASP A 228 18.63 -21.57 -48.78
N CYS A 229 18.00 -21.36 -47.61
CA CYS A 229 16.57 -21.56 -47.37
C CYS A 229 15.86 -20.21 -47.17
#